data_AF-A0A957PL73-F1
#
_entry.id   AF-A0A957PL73-F1
#
_cell.length_a   1.000
_cell.length_b   1.000
_cell.length_c   1.000
_cell.angle_alpha   90.00
_cell.angle_beta   90.00
_cell.angle_gamma   90.00
#
_symmetry.space_group_name_H-M   'P 1'
#
loop_
_entity.id
_entity.type
_entity.pdbx_description
1 polymer ?
#
loop_
_entity_poly.entity_id
_entity_poly.type
_entity_poly.pdbx_seq_one_letter_code
_entity_poly.pdbx_strand_id
1 'polypeptide(L)' 'GWVRRVENPVDRRQKILTLTPEGVALMGDIEGKLTAGIEYLAARLSPDEQEQFRRLIAHMVAANCTEDSHA' A
#
# COMPACT_ATOMS: atom_id res chain seq x y z
N GLY A 1 -19.29 2.84 -7.93
CA GLY A 1 -18.25 1.81 -7.65
C GLY A 1 -16.99 2.52 -7.24
N TRP A 2 -16.09 1.87 -6.47
CA TRP A 2 -14.95 2.53 -5.81
C TRP A 2 -13.82 3.01 -6.72
N VAL A 3 -13.82 2.58 -7.99
CA VAL A 3 -12.84 2.97 -9.00
C VAL A 3 -13.55 3.47 -10.23
N ARG A 4 -13.08 4.59 -10.80
CA ARG A 4 -13.43 5.03 -12.15
C ARG A 4 -12.28 4.77 -13.11
N ARG A 5 -12.63 4.54 -14.38
CA ARG A 5 -11.68 4.35 -15.48
C ARG A 5 -11.79 5.55 -16.42
N VAL A 6 -10.68 6.22 -16.69
CA VAL A 6 -10.60 7.35 -17.62
C VAL A 6 -9.65 6.99 -18.75
N GLU A 7 -9.91 7.44 -19.97
CA GLU A 7 -8.95 7.30 -21.07
C GLU A 7 -7.66 8.02 -20.72
N ASN A 8 -6.51 7.38 -20.96
CA ASN A 8 -5.26 8.09 -20.86
C ASN A 8 -5.18 9.11 -22.02
N PRO A 9 -5.00 10.41 -21.75
CA PRO A 9 -4.92 11.44 -22.79
C PRO A 9 -3.68 11.27 -23.69
N VAL A 10 -2.65 10.53 -23.26
CA VAL A 10 -1.43 10.26 -24.02
C VAL A 10 -1.56 9.02 -24.92
N ASP A 11 -2.28 7.99 -24.46
CA ASP A 11 -2.57 6.77 -25.24
C ASP A 11 -3.95 6.21 -24.89
N ARG A 12 -4.91 6.35 -25.82
CA ARG A 12 -6.30 5.92 -25.61
C ARG A 12 -6.48 4.40 -25.46
N ARG A 13 -5.46 3.60 -25.80
CA ARG A 13 -5.43 2.14 -25.53
C ARG A 13 -5.23 1.83 -24.06
N GLN A 14 -4.73 2.77 -23.28
CA GLN A 14 -4.55 2.66 -21.84
C GLN A 14 -5.72 3.30 -21.08
N LYS A 15 -6.02 2.75 -19.89
CA LYS A 15 -7.00 3.32 -18.95
C LYS A 15 -6.30 3.74 -17.67
N ILE A 16 -6.57 4.96 -17.23
CA ILE A 16 -6.17 5.47 -15.91
C ILE A 16 -7.24 5.04 -14.91
N LEU A 17 -6.82 4.32 -13.88
CA LEU A 17 -7.67 3.98 -12.75
C LEU A 17 -7.55 5.07 -11.69
N THR A 18 -8.67 5.57 -11.21
CA THR A 18 -8.70 6.55 -10.11
C THR A 18 -9.76 6.14 -9.11
N LEU A 19 -9.47 6.29 -7.82
CA LEU A 19 -10.49 6.11 -6.79
C LEU A 19 -11.61 7.15 -6.98
N THR A 20 -12.85 6.72 -6.80
CA THR A 20 -13.98 7.65 -6.66
C THR A 20 -13.99 8.22 -5.23
N PRO A 21 -14.76 9.27 -4.93
CA PRO A 21 -14.91 9.76 -3.55
C PRO A 21 -15.30 8.65 -2.57
N GLU A 22 -16.18 7.73 -2.97
CA GLU A 22 -16.56 6.57 -2.16
C GLU A 22 -15.40 5.58 -1.98
N GLY A 23 -14.55 5.42 -3.00
CA GLY A 23 -13.34 4.60 -2.91
C GLY A 23 -12.28 5.20 -1.99
N VAL A 24 -12.13 6.53 -2.00
CA VAL A 24 -11.23 7.25 -1.07
C VAL A 24 -11.72 7.08 0.37
N ALA A 25 -13.03 7.26 0.61
CA ALA A 25 -13.61 7.07 1.94
C ALA A 25 -13.38 5.65 2.46
N LEU A 26 -13.66 4.64 1.63
CA LEU A 26 -13.41 3.24 1.99
C LEU A 26 -11.93 2.97 2.27
N MET A 27 -11.01 3.54 1.49
CA MET A 27 -9.59 3.37 1.76
C MET A 27 -9.17 3.98 3.10
N GLY A 28 -9.72 5.14 3.47
CA GLY A 28 -9.49 5.72 4.80
C GLY A 28 -9.96 4.81 5.94
N ASP A 29 -11.14 4.18 5.78
CA ASP A 29 -11.65 3.23 6.77
C ASP A 29 -10.78 1.97 6.90
N ILE A 30 -10.27 1.47 5.77
CA ILE A 30 -9.38 0.30 5.74
C ILE A 30 -8.04 0.65 6.37
N GLU A 31 -7.46 1.78 5.99
CA GLU A 31 -6.17 2.27 6.51
C GLU A 31 -6.26 2.47 8.03
N GLY A 32 -7.33 3.08 8.53
CA GLY A 32 -7.53 3.25 9.97
C GLY A 32 -7.56 1.92 10.74
N LYS A 33 -8.28 0.92 10.22
CA LYS A 33 -8.35 -0.43 10.85
C LYS A 33 -7.01 -1.16 10.80
N LEU A 34 -6.30 -1.04 9.68
CA LEU A 34 -5.00 -1.67 9.50
C LEU A 34 -3.96 -1.03 10.44
N THR A 35 -3.91 0.30 10.50
CA THR A 35 -3.02 1.06 11.38
C THR A 35 -3.23 0.68 12.83
N ALA A 36 -4.47 0.63 13.31
CA ALA A 36 -4.76 0.21 14.69
C ALA A 36 -4.26 -1.21 15.00
N GLY A 37 -4.37 -2.14 14.05
CA GLY A 37 -3.85 -3.50 14.19
C GLY A 37 -2.32 -3.56 14.22
N ILE A 38 -1.66 -2.82 13.32
CA ILE A 38 -0.20 -2.73 13.26
C ILE A 38 0.36 -2.07 14.52
N GLU A 39 -0.26 -0.99 14.98
CA GLU A 39 0.12 -0.30 16.22
C GLU A 39 0.00 -1.23 17.43
N TYR A 40 -1.08 -2.01 17.54
CA TYR A 40 -1.22 -2.99 18.61
C TYR A 40 -0.10 -4.04 18.61
N LEU A 41 0.29 -4.54 17.43
CA LEU A 41 1.38 -5.50 17.29
C LEU A 41 2.74 -4.87 17.59
N ALA A 42 2.97 -3.64 17.11
CA ALA A 42 4.21 -2.89 17.27
C ALA A 42 4.39 -2.33 18.69
N ALA A 43 3.31 -2.13 19.45
CA ALA A 43 3.36 -1.61 20.83
C ALA A 43 4.15 -2.50 21.81
N ARG A 44 4.41 -3.76 21.43
CA ARG A 44 5.25 -4.70 22.19
C ARG A 44 6.75 -4.50 21.97
N LEU A 45 7.11 -3.66 21.01
CA LEU A 45 8.48 -3.34 20.65
C LEU A 45 8.81 -1.92 21.15
N SER A 46 10.01 -1.74 21.67
CA SER A 46 10.58 -0.41 21.90
C SER A 46 10.73 0.36 20.57
N PRO A 47 10.84 1.70 20.59
CA PRO A 47 10.99 2.49 19.36
C PRO A 47 12.16 2.04 18.48
N ASP A 48 13.28 1.64 19.09
CA ASP A 48 14.45 1.14 18.37
C ASP A 48 14.17 -0.21 17.69
N GLU A 49 13.46 -1.10 18.36
CA GLU A 49 13.04 -2.39 17.81
C GLU A 49 11.99 -2.22 16.69
N GLN A 50 11.10 -1.23 16.79
CA GLN A 50 10.14 -0.91 15.72
C GLN A 50 10.87 -0.44 14.46
N GLU A 51 11.87 0.42 14.58
CA GLU A 51 12.68 0.89 13.45
C GLU A 51 13.50 -0.24 12.84
N GLN A 52 14.08 -1.12 13.65
CA GLN A 52 14.77 -2.32 13.17
C GLN A 52 13.82 -3.25 12.40
N PHE A 53 12.64 -3.52 12.96
CA PHE A 53 11.62 -4.34 12.31
C PHE A 53 11.20 -3.76 10.95
N ARG A 54 10.97 -2.44 10.88
CA ARG A 54 10.63 -1.73 9.64
C ARG A 54 11.72 -1.89 8.57
N ARG A 55 13.01 -1.82 8.96
CA ARG A 55 14.14 -2.03 8.05
C ARG A 55 14.20 -3.46 7.51
N LEU A 56 13.95 -4.46 8.36
CA LEU A 56 13.94 -5.86 7.95
C LEU A 56 12.83 -6.16 6.95
N ILE A 57 11.62 -5.64 7.17
CA ILE A 57 10.52 -5.75 6.20
C ILE A 57 10.89 -5.07 4.88
N ALA A 58 11.42 -3.85 4.93
CA ALA A 58 11.81 -3.11 3.72
C ALA A 58 12.85 -3.89 2.90
N HIS A 59 13.82 -4.53 3.57
CA HIS A 59 14.82 -5.37 2.93
C HIS A 59 14.20 -6.61 2.27
N MET A 60 13.26 -7.28 2.97
CA MET A 60 12.55 -8.46 2.43
C MET A 60 11.70 -8.10 1.20
N VAL A 61 10.98 -6.98 1.24
CA VAL A 61 10.19 -6.50 0.09
C VAL A 61 11.10 -6.16 -1.08
N ALA A 62 12.20 -5.45 -0.84
CA ALA A 62 13.15 -5.11 -1.89
C ALA A 62 13.73 -6.36 -2.57
N ALA A 63 14.11 -7.37 -1.80
CA ALA A 63 14.63 -8.64 -2.31
C ALA A 63 13.61 -9.37 -3.18
N ASN A 64 12.33 -9.43 -2.76
CA ASN A 64 11.30 -10.15 -3.50
C ASN A 64 10.82 -9.38 -4.73
N CYS A 65 10.80 -8.04 -4.71
CA CYS A 65 10.46 -7.24 -5.88
C CYS A 65 11.53 -7.33 -6.99
N THR A 66 12.79 -7.65 -6.66
CA THR A 66 13.83 -7.90 -7.67
C THR A 66 13.65 -9.22 -8.43
N GLU A 67 12.96 -10.21 -7.85
CA GLU A 67 12.75 -11.51 -8.49
C GLU A 67 11.63 -11.48 -9.55
N ASP A 68 10.64 -10.58 -9.41
CA ASP A 68 9.53 -10.42 -10.35
C ASP A 68 9.92 -9.76 -11.70
N SER A 69 11.16 -9.31 -11.87
CA SER A 69 11.66 -8.75 -13.15
C SER A 69 12.16 -9.80 -14.15
N HIS A 70 12.10 -11.10 -13.81
CA HIS A 70 12.44 -12.21 -14.70
C HIS A 70 11.23 -13.12 -14.96
N ALA A 71 10.14 -12.58 -15.50
CA ALA A 71 9.03 -13.35 -16.06
C ALA A 71 8.52 -12.72 -17.37
#